data_AF-A0A7C3M2K2-F1
#
_entry.id   AF-A0A7C3M2K2-F1
#
_cell.length_a   1.000
_cell.length_b   1.000
_cell.length_c   1.000
_cell.angle_alpha   90.00
_cell.angle_beta   90.00
_cell.angle_gamma   90.00
#
_symmetry.space_group_name_H-M   'P 1'
#
loop_
_entity.id
_entity.type
_entity.pdbx_description
1 polymer ?
#
loop_
_entity_poly.entity_id
_entity_poly.type
_entity_poly.pdbx_seq_one_letter_code
_entity_poly.pdbx_strand_id
1 'polypeptide(L)'
;MSKDLGATTTERGARVTKPVHSWLRHICVAAVPGAATPLAEGLIQELLRFFQLLGHTAQSAPDDRTDVILTSARFGEPVPWREALLFSARRRFGLSHMPTLYTLVHVPSSAFHRLLDHFQVALAKEPPDPGDYVFPGLAPQAYRVLWEQSRRGGPILALERLVQAQAKSIRVLLAVGDERPEAVYHFDLVGAYPRSDAQAHDFYEDIVLRIVTTVSTSEVTYHQTVGTPIPQDLWESLSTPASMCVAGQHLGERGFFTEMVRIADLVRVPAVADAVAEQYSEGCFATWEPMLSALIATVTGSARPVDKGKITENDLAVIVGVRPDKRGALVR
;
A
#
# COMPACT_ATOMS: atom_id res chain seq x y z
N MET A 1 23.61 -57.79 -29.88
CA MET A 1 24.61 -57.64 -28.80
C MET A 1 24.72 -56.17 -28.47
N SER A 2 24.71 -55.88 -27.16
CA SER A 2 24.51 -54.60 -26.48
C SER A 2 25.44 -53.45 -26.87
N LYS A 3 24.94 -52.20 -26.75
CA LYS A 3 25.60 -50.94 -26.33
C LYS A 3 24.76 -49.74 -26.82
N ASP A 4 24.49 -48.69 -26.07
CA ASP A 4 24.52 -48.39 -24.65
C ASP A 4 23.58 -47.18 -24.52
N LEU A 5 22.66 -47.21 -23.54
CA LEU A 5 21.72 -46.13 -23.26
C LEU A 5 22.49 -45.01 -22.54
N GLY A 6 22.92 -44.00 -23.29
CA GLY A 6 23.45 -42.75 -22.76
C GLY A 6 22.33 -41.88 -22.20
N ALA A 7 22.31 -41.75 -20.88
CA ALA A 7 21.39 -40.93 -20.11
C ALA A 7 21.32 -39.47 -20.59
N THR A 8 20.12 -39.03 -20.97
CA THR A 8 19.76 -37.62 -21.08
C THR A 8 19.76 -37.02 -19.67
N THR A 9 20.86 -36.36 -19.34
CA THR A 9 20.98 -35.54 -18.13
C THR A 9 19.99 -34.40 -18.26
N THR A 10 18.95 -34.45 -17.44
CA THR A 10 17.95 -33.41 -17.28
C THR A 10 18.67 -32.15 -16.79
N GLU A 11 18.74 -31.12 -17.63
CA GLU A 11 19.18 -29.79 -17.23
C GLU A 11 18.27 -29.31 -16.09
N ARG A 12 18.78 -29.40 -14.86
CA ARG A 12 18.22 -28.68 -13.71
C ARG A 12 18.34 -27.20 -14.05
N GLY A 13 17.21 -26.59 -14.40
CA GLY A 13 17.10 -25.14 -14.57
C GLY A 13 17.79 -24.44 -13.41
N ALA A 14 18.78 -23.59 -13.73
CA ALA A 14 19.53 -22.84 -12.76
C ALA A 14 18.55 -22.01 -11.90
N ARG A 15 18.61 -22.19 -10.57
CA ARG A 15 17.88 -21.35 -9.61
C ARG A 15 18.32 -19.91 -9.83
N VAL A 16 17.43 -19.08 -10.35
CA VAL A 16 17.57 -17.63 -10.20
C VAL A 16 17.21 -17.32 -8.75
N THR A 17 18.21 -17.33 -7.87
CA THR A 17 18.06 -16.87 -6.49
C THR A 17 17.79 -15.37 -6.54
N LYS A 18 16.60 -14.93 -6.12
CA LYS A 18 16.31 -13.51 -5.96
C LYS A 18 17.30 -12.92 -4.95
N PRO A 19 17.88 -11.74 -5.21
CA PRO A 19 18.83 -11.14 -4.29
C PRO A 19 18.13 -10.76 -2.99
N VAL A 20 18.56 -11.35 -1.87
CA VAL A 20 18.14 -10.93 -0.53
C VAL A 20 18.95 -9.70 -0.15
N HIS A 21 18.27 -8.62 0.19
CA HIS A 21 18.94 -7.37 0.54
C HIS A 21 19.68 -7.48 1.87
N SER A 22 20.92 -6.97 1.93
CA SER A 22 21.74 -7.01 3.15
C SER A 22 21.24 -6.08 4.26
N TRP A 23 20.33 -5.16 3.95
CA TRP A 23 19.72 -4.21 4.90
C TRP A 23 18.41 -4.70 5.52
N LEU A 24 17.94 -5.91 5.18
CA LEU A 24 16.77 -6.49 5.85
C LEU A 24 17.08 -6.69 7.32
N ARG A 25 16.21 -6.18 8.19
CA ARG A 25 16.36 -6.36 9.63
C ARG A 25 15.77 -7.70 10.06
N HIS A 26 16.29 -8.23 11.15
CA HIS A 26 15.60 -9.27 11.89
C HIS A 26 14.33 -8.68 12.51
N ILE A 27 13.19 -9.35 12.34
CA ILE A 27 11.90 -8.89 12.87
C ILE A 27 11.27 -9.88 13.85
N CYS A 28 10.35 -9.38 14.67
CA CYS A 28 9.46 -10.19 15.49
C CYS A 28 8.03 -10.14 14.94
N VAL A 29 7.43 -11.30 14.69
CA VAL A 29 6.07 -11.46 14.17
C VAL A 29 5.20 -12.18 15.18
N ALA A 30 3.99 -11.67 15.41
CA ALA A 30 2.98 -12.33 16.23
C ALA A 30 1.72 -12.60 15.39
N ALA A 31 1.18 -13.82 15.48
CA ALA A 31 -0.12 -14.11 14.91
C ALA A 31 -1.23 -13.88 15.95
N VAL A 32 -2.25 -13.13 15.57
CA VAL A 32 -3.47 -12.93 16.34
C VAL A 32 -4.64 -13.44 15.49
N PRO A 33 -5.08 -14.69 15.69
CA PRO A 33 -6.13 -15.28 14.87
C PRO A 33 -7.41 -14.45 14.90
N GLY A 34 -7.96 -14.19 13.72
CA GLY A 34 -9.32 -13.67 13.51
C GLY A 34 -10.20 -14.71 12.83
N ALA A 35 -11.35 -14.30 12.30
CA ALA A 35 -12.20 -15.19 11.52
C ALA A 35 -11.50 -15.61 10.23
N ALA A 36 -11.38 -16.92 10.00
CA ALA A 36 -10.63 -17.47 8.89
C ALA A 36 -11.31 -18.70 8.26
N THR A 37 -10.81 -19.08 7.08
CA THR A 37 -11.02 -20.40 6.47
C THR A 37 -9.85 -21.32 6.84
N PRO A 38 -9.98 -22.65 6.68
CA PRO A 38 -8.86 -23.57 6.90
C PRO A 38 -7.62 -23.25 6.05
N LEU A 39 -7.80 -22.79 4.81
CA LEU A 39 -6.69 -22.38 3.95
C LEU A 39 -5.97 -21.15 4.51
N ALA A 40 -6.71 -20.14 4.98
CA ALA A 40 -6.11 -18.97 5.59
C ALA A 40 -5.35 -19.31 6.88
N GLU A 41 -5.91 -20.18 7.72
CA GLU A 41 -5.23 -20.66 8.93
C GLU A 41 -3.94 -21.40 8.60
N GLY A 42 -3.99 -22.34 7.64
CA GLY A 42 -2.82 -23.08 7.18
C GLY A 42 -1.73 -22.16 6.62
N LEU A 43 -2.10 -21.16 5.82
CA LEU A 43 -1.18 -20.16 5.31
C LEU A 43 -0.51 -19.36 6.42
N ILE A 44 -1.22 -18.92 7.45
CA ILE A 44 -0.62 -18.22 8.59
C ILE A 44 0.44 -19.11 9.26
N GLN A 45 0.14 -20.40 9.49
CA GLN A 45 1.10 -21.31 10.11
C GLN A 45 2.35 -21.52 9.25
N GLU A 46 2.19 -21.71 7.94
CA GLU A 46 3.33 -21.82 7.03
C GLU A 46 4.16 -20.54 6.97
N LEU A 47 3.52 -19.36 6.98
CA LEU A 47 4.24 -18.09 7.03
C LEU A 47 5.05 -17.95 8.32
N LEU A 48 4.47 -18.26 9.49
CA LEU A 48 5.21 -18.24 10.77
C LEU A 48 6.41 -19.20 10.74
N ARG A 49 6.24 -20.40 10.17
CA ARG A 49 7.33 -21.36 9.97
C ARG A 49 8.42 -20.79 9.06
N PHE A 50 8.06 -20.13 7.96
CA PHE A 50 9.04 -19.52 7.06
C PHE A 50 9.73 -18.29 7.66
N PHE A 51 9.05 -17.49 8.49
CA PHE A 51 9.70 -16.45 9.28
C PHE A 51 10.83 -17.06 10.14
N GLN A 52 10.54 -18.14 10.86
CA GLN A 52 11.55 -18.84 11.67
C GLN A 52 12.68 -19.44 10.83
N LEU A 53 12.37 -20.07 9.68
CA LEU A 53 13.38 -20.62 8.78
C LEU A 53 14.33 -19.55 8.22
N LEU A 54 13.83 -18.35 7.97
CA LEU A 54 14.61 -17.21 7.51
C LEU A 54 15.29 -16.47 8.68
N GLY A 55 15.22 -17.02 9.88
CA GLY A 55 15.91 -16.55 11.06
C GLY A 55 15.20 -15.42 11.80
N HIS A 56 13.91 -15.15 11.54
CA HIS A 56 13.08 -14.20 12.27
C HIS A 56 12.41 -14.84 13.50
N THR A 57 11.88 -14.01 14.42
CA THR A 57 11.23 -14.52 15.64
C THR A 57 9.71 -14.55 15.47
N ALA A 58 9.11 -15.74 15.55
CA ALA A 58 7.67 -15.90 15.75
C ALA A 58 7.33 -15.89 17.24
N GLN A 59 6.48 -14.96 17.66
CA GLN A 59 6.04 -14.75 19.04
C GLN A 59 4.67 -15.40 19.26
N SER A 60 4.43 -15.87 20.49
CA SER A 60 3.13 -16.42 20.90
C SER A 60 2.05 -15.37 21.12
N ALA A 61 2.44 -14.13 21.42
CA ALA A 61 1.56 -12.99 21.58
C ALA A 61 2.29 -11.68 21.23
N PRO A 62 1.58 -10.62 20.81
CA PRO A 62 2.18 -9.31 20.58
C PRO A 62 2.76 -8.70 21.86
N ASP A 63 3.94 -8.09 21.76
CA ASP A 63 4.59 -7.27 22.80
C ASP A 63 5.25 -6.02 22.17
N ASP A 64 5.92 -5.20 22.98
CA ASP A 64 6.59 -3.96 22.51
C ASP A 64 7.76 -4.22 21.53
N ARG A 65 8.14 -5.47 21.29
CA ARG A 65 9.16 -5.84 20.28
C ARG A 65 8.52 -6.35 18.99
N THR A 66 7.21 -6.54 18.96
CA THR A 66 6.49 -7.02 17.77
C THR A 66 6.56 -5.97 16.67
N ASP A 67 7.14 -6.36 15.53
CA ASP A 67 7.22 -5.53 14.34
C ASP A 67 6.01 -5.74 13.42
N VAL A 68 5.51 -6.98 13.39
CA VAL A 68 4.42 -7.42 12.51
C VAL A 68 3.36 -8.16 13.32
N ILE A 69 2.10 -7.77 13.15
CA ILE A 69 0.96 -8.59 13.54
C ILE A 69 0.36 -9.22 12.28
N LEU A 70 0.23 -10.54 12.27
CA LEU A 70 -0.53 -11.28 11.28
C LEU A 70 -1.91 -11.62 11.84
N THR A 71 -2.96 -11.27 11.12
CA THR A 71 -4.34 -11.64 11.50
C THR A 71 -5.10 -12.14 10.28
N SER A 72 -6.36 -12.52 10.47
CA SER A 72 -7.24 -13.04 9.42
C SER A 72 -8.62 -12.38 9.46
N ALA A 73 -9.24 -12.30 8.29
CA ALA A 73 -10.64 -11.92 8.15
C ALA A 73 -11.32 -12.77 7.05
N ARG A 74 -12.63 -12.94 7.16
CA ARG A 74 -13.43 -13.63 6.14
C ARG A 74 -13.75 -12.70 4.97
N PHE A 75 -13.61 -13.24 3.77
CA PHE A 75 -13.92 -12.51 2.56
C PHE A 75 -15.41 -12.19 2.46
N GLY A 76 -15.76 -10.95 2.12
CA GLY A 76 -17.16 -10.50 2.02
C GLY A 76 -17.83 -10.19 3.36
N GLU A 77 -17.17 -10.44 4.49
CA GLU A 77 -17.70 -10.20 5.84
C GLU A 77 -16.97 -9.00 6.49
N PRO A 78 -17.64 -7.84 6.64
CA PRO A 78 -17.00 -6.66 7.22
C PRO A 78 -16.64 -6.87 8.69
N VAL A 79 -15.37 -6.62 9.03
CA VAL A 79 -14.89 -6.64 10.42
C VAL A 79 -15.41 -5.42 11.16
N PRO A 80 -16.04 -5.59 12.34
CA PRO A 80 -16.43 -4.46 13.18
C PRO A 80 -15.19 -3.63 13.57
N TRP A 81 -15.26 -2.30 13.40
CA TRP A 81 -14.08 -1.45 13.61
C TRP A 81 -13.52 -1.51 15.05
N ARG A 82 -14.36 -1.81 16.05
CA ARG A 82 -13.93 -1.97 17.44
C ARG A 82 -13.12 -3.25 17.68
N GLU A 83 -13.28 -4.23 16.79
CA GLU A 83 -12.58 -5.53 16.83
C GLU A 83 -11.38 -5.56 15.89
N ALA A 84 -11.39 -4.73 14.85
CA ALA A 84 -10.28 -4.61 13.90
C ALA A 84 -8.98 -4.21 14.61
N LEU A 85 -7.94 -5.02 14.41
CA LEU A 85 -6.64 -4.81 15.05
C LEU A 85 -5.96 -3.52 14.61
N LEU A 86 -6.28 -3.01 13.41
CA LEU A 86 -5.78 -1.73 12.92
C LEU A 86 -6.10 -0.57 13.89
N PHE A 87 -7.24 -0.64 14.59
CA PHE A 87 -7.67 0.40 15.53
C PHE A 87 -7.48 -0.02 17.00
N SER A 88 -7.45 -1.32 17.27
CA SER A 88 -7.53 -1.85 18.64
C SER A 88 -6.24 -2.48 19.16
N ALA A 89 -5.32 -2.95 18.31
CA ALA A 89 -4.19 -3.79 18.75
C ALA A 89 -3.32 -3.10 19.81
N ARG A 90 -2.92 -1.84 19.57
CA ARG A 90 -2.11 -1.08 20.53
C ARG A 90 -2.74 -1.05 21.92
N ARG A 91 -4.04 -0.71 22.02
CA ARG A 91 -4.75 -0.67 23.31
C ARG A 91 -4.97 -2.07 23.88
N ARG A 92 -5.38 -3.02 23.03
CA ARG A 92 -5.73 -4.40 23.41
C ARG A 92 -4.54 -5.15 24.00
N PHE A 93 -3.34 -4.91 23.50
CA PHE A 93 -2.12 -5.59 23.93
C PHE A 93 -1.18 -4.69 24.76
N GLY A 94 -1.61 -3.46 25.09
CA GLY A 94 -0.82 -2.53 25.92
C GLY A 94 0.48 -2.06 25.26
N LEU A 95 0.51 -1.93 23.94
CA LEU A 95 1.71 -1.59 23.16
C LEU A 95 1.99 -0.08 23.21
N SER A 96 3.27 0.27 23.22
CA SER A 96 3.78 1.64 23.11
C SER A 96 3.52 2.25 21.73
N HIS A 97 3.59 1.43 20.68
CA HIS A 97 3.38 1.80 19.29
C HIS A 97 2.49 0.75 18.59
N MET A 98 2.05 1.05 17.37
CA MET A 98 1.28 0.09 16.56
C MET A 98 2.25 -0.68 15.65
N PRO A 99 2.39 -2.01 15.80
CA PRO A 99 3.12 -2.84 14.84
C PRO A 99 2.47 -2.78 13.45
N THR A 100 3.24 -3.13 12.42
CA THR A 100 2.66 -3.24 11.08
C THR A 100 1.68 -4.41 11.04
N LEU A 101 0.42 -4.12 10.70
CA LEU A 101 -0.62 -5.14 10.58
C LEU A 101 -0.73 -5.64 9.14
N TYR A 102 -0.74 -6.97 8.97
CA TYR A 102 -1.17 -7.64 7.75
C TYR A 102 -2.39 -8.51 8.05
N THR A 103 -3.44 -8.35 7.27
CA THR A 103 -4.63 -9.21 7.35
C THR A 103 -4.66 -10.17 6.18
N LEU A 104 -4.61 -11.48 6.46
CA LEU A 104 -4.82 -12.51 5.47
C LEU A 104 -6.30 -12.69 5.22
N VAL A 105 -6.70 -12.60 3.96
CA VAL A 105 -8.07 -12.84 3.51
C VAL A 105 -8.01 -13.92 2.44
N HIS A 106 -8.76 -15.01 2.62
CA HIS A 106 -8.87 -16.07 1.61
C HIS A 106 -10.13 -15.87 0.78
N VAL A 107 -9.96 -15.90 -0.55
CA VAL A 107 -11.05 -15.88 -1.53
C VAL A 107 -10.98 -17.12 -2.43
N PRO A 108 -12.10 -17.84 -2.63
CA PRO A 108 -12.18 -18.91 -3.62
C PRO A 108 -11.89 -18.40 -5.03
N SER A 109 -11.22 -19.19 -5.85
CA SER A 109 -10.80 -18.77 -7.20
C SER A 109 -11.98 -18.32 -8.05
N SER A 110 -13.11 -19.03 -7.96
CA SER A 110 -14.33 -18.63 -8.67
C SER A 110 -14.90 -17.29 -8.20
N ALA A 111 -14.81 -16.97 -6.90
CA ALA A 111 -15.31 -15.71 -6.35
C ALA A 111 -14.41 -14.53 -6.74
N PHE A 112 -13.10 -14.75 -6.77
CA PHE A 112 -12.12 -13.77 -7.24
C PHE A 112 -12.41 -13.34 -8.68
N HIS A 113 -12.50 -14.30 -9.61
CA HIS A 113 -12.76 -14.00 -11.02
C HIS A 113 -14.13 -13.33 -11.22
N ARG A 114 -15.19 -13.82 -10.55
CA ARG A 114 -16.52 -13.21 -10.63
C ARG A 114 -16.52 -11.72 -10.25
N LEU A 115 -15.75 -11.34 -9.23
CA LEU A 115 -15.69 -9.93 -8.81
C LEU A 115 -14.84 -9.08 -9.75
N LEU A 116 -13.77 -9.62 -10.31
CA LEU A 116 -13.01 -8.92 -11.35
C LEU A 116 -13.88 -8.69 -12.59
N ASP A 117 -14.63 -9.70 -13.04
CA ASP A 117 -15.56 -9.58 -14.17
C ASP A 117 -16.67 -8.56 -13.87
N HIS A 118 -17.22 -8.59 -12.65
CA HIS A 118 -18.21 -7.62 -12.18
C HIS A 118 -17.68 -6.18 -12.26
N PHE A 119 -16.50 -5.92 -11.70
CA PHE A 119 -15.89 -4.59 -11.75
C PHE A 119 -15.50 -4.18 -13.17
N GLN A 120 -15.11 -5.13 -14.03
CA GLN A 120 -14.83 -4.86 -15.45
C GLN A 120 -16.08 -4.39 -16.20
N VAL A 121 -17.24 -5.00 -15.92
CA VAL A 121 -18.53 -4.60 -16.50
C VAL A 121 -18.99 -3.26 -15.93
N ALA A 122 -18.88 -3.07 -14.61
CA ALA A 122 -19.26 -1.82 -13.95
C ALA A 122 -18.40 -0.63 -14.40
N LEU A 123 -17.11 -0.85 -14.66
CA LEU A 123 -16.17 0.17 -15.15
C LEU A 123 -16.53 0.68 -16.56
N ALA A 124 -17.19 -0.15 -17.37
CA ALA A 124 -17.59 0.24 -18.72
C ALA A 124 -18.80 1.20 -18.76
N LYS A 125 -19.45 1.47 -17.61
CA LYS A 125 -20.59 2.38 -17.50
C LYS A 125 -20.11 3.81 -17.20
N GLU A 126 -20.53 4.76 -18.03
CA GLU A 126 -20.29 6.20 -17.82
C GLU A 126 -21.62 6.97 -18.01
N PRO A 127 -22.17 7.60 -16.95
CA PRO A 127 -21.65 7.68 -15.57
C PRO A 127 -21.68 6.33 -14.82
N PRO A 128 -20.87 6.16 -13.76
CA PRO A 128 -20.92 4.95 -12.95
C PRO A 128 -22.29 4.77 -12.30
N ASP A 129 -22.81 3.54 -12.30
CA ASP A 129 -24.03 3.17 -11.59
C ASP A 129 -23.69 2.82 -10.13
N PRO A 130 -24.13 3.61 -9.12
CA PRO A 130 -23.85 3.31 -7.71
C PRO A 130 -24.35 1.93 -7.27
N GLY A 131 -25.38 1.38 -7.94
CA GLY A 131 -25.93 0.06 -7.67
C GLY A 131 -24.92 -1.08 -7.87
N ASP A 132 -23.97 -0.92 -8.81
CA ASP A 132 -22.91 -1.91 -9.04
C ASP A 132 -21.88 -1.97 -7.92
N TYR A 133 -21.87 -1.00 -7.01
CA TYR A 133 -20.84 -0.87 -5.98
C TYR A 133 -21.42 -1.06 -4.56
N VAL A 134 -22.61 -1.63 -4.45
CA VAL A 134 -23.25 -1.95 -3.18
C VAL A 134 -22.66 -3.22 -2.59
N PHE A 135 -21.64 -3.07 -1.75
CA PHE A 135 -21.04 -4.17 -1.00
C PHE A 135 -21.19 -3.98 0.52
N PRO A 136 -21.29 -5.07 1.29
CA PRO A 136 -21.33 -4.99 2.75
C PRO A 136 -20.15 -4.20 3.31
N GLY A 137 -20.44 -3.31 4.27
CA GLY A 137 -19.43 -2.56 5.01
C GLY A 137 -18.90 -1.29 4.34
N LEU A 138 -19.37 -0.96 3.13
CA LEU A 138 -19.02 0.27 2.42
C LEU A 138 -19.99 1.43 2.74
N ALA A 139 -19.48 2.66 2.63
CA ALA A 139 -20.30 3.85 2.69
C ALA A 139 -21.06 4.07 1.36
N PRO A 140 -22.23 4.77 1.36
CA PRO A 140 -22.98 5.03 0.13
C PRO A 140 -22.19 5.74 -0.98
N GLN A 141 -21.20 6.55 -0.61
CA GLN A 141 -20.34 7.27 -1.56
C GLN A 141 -19.11 6.46 -2.04
N ALA A 142 -18.90 5.25 -1.52
CA ALA A 142 -17.73 4.43 -1.82
C ALA A 142 -17.63 4.05 -3.32
N TYR A 143 -18.76 4.04 -4.04
CA TYR A 143 -18.80 3.76 -5.47
C TYR A 143 -17.86 4.67 -6.27
N ARG A 144 -17.69 5.94 -5.86
CA ARG A 144 -16.79 6.88 -6.53
C ARG A 144 -15.34 6.42 -6.43
N VAL A 145 -14.92 6.04 -5.22
CA VAL A 145 -13.56 5.55 -4.97
C VAL A 145 -13.31 4.25 -5.72
N LEU A 146 -14.25 3.29 -5.68
CA LEU A 146 -14.08 2.03 -6.39
C LEU A 146 -14.01 2.22 -7.90
N TRP A 147 -14.86 3.09 -8.47
CA TRP A 147 -14.85 3.40 -9.89
C TRP A 147 -13.55 4.11 -10.32
N GLU A 148 -13.14 5.17 -9.61
CA GLU A 148 -11.89 5.91 -9.91
C GLU A 148 -10.64 5.03 -9.80
N GLN A 149 -10.57 4.17 -8.77
CA GLN A 149 -9.47 3.22 -8.64
C GLN A 149 -9.48 2.18 -9.76
N SER A 150 -10.65 1.73 -10.20
CA SER A 150 -10.77 0.83 -11.36
C SER A 150 -10.31 1.49 -12.67
N ARG A 151 -10.62 2.77 -12.89
CA ARG A 151 -10.12 3.52 -14.06
C ARG A 151 -8.60 3.62 -14.07
N ARG A 152 -7.98 3.71 -12.89
CA ARG A 152 -6.53 3.89 -12.73
C ARG A 152 -5.73 2.61 -12.94
N GLY A 153 -6.15 1.49 -12.34
CA GLY A 153 -5.36 0.26 -12.31
C GLY A 153 -6.17 -1.01 -12.61
N GLY A 154 -7.37 -0.85 -13.17
CA GLY A 154 -8.25 -1.94 -13.54
C GLY A 154 -9.06 -2.51 -12.36
N PRO A 155 -9.90 -3.52 -12.65
CA PRO A 155 -10.82 -4.15 -11.71
C PRO A 155 -10.20 -4.59 -10.37
N ILE A 156 -8.92 -4.97 -10.37
CA ILE A 156 -8.24 -5.45 -9.18
C ILE A 156 -8.04 -4.35 -8.13
N LEU A 157 -7.94 -3.07 -8.51
CA LEU A 157 -7.85 -1.98 -7.54
C LEU A 157 -9.20 -1.70 -6.85
N ALA A 158 -10.33 -1.89 -7.52
CA ALA A 158 -11.62 -1.86 -6.81
C ALA A 158 -11.74 -3.02 -5.83
N LEU A 159 -11.32 -4.23 -6.24
CA LEU A 159 -11.29 -5.37 -5.34
C LEU A 159 -10.38 -5.13 -4.13
N GLU A 160 -9.20 -4.55 -4.34
CA GLU A 160 -8.29 -4.14 -3.28
C GLU A 160 -8.98 -3.22 -2.26
N ARG A 161 -9.59 -2.13 -2.72
CA ARG A 161 -10.29 -1.18 -1.83
C ARG A 161 -11.47 -1.82 -1.12
N LEU A 162 -12.23 -2.67 -1.81
CA LEU A 162 -13.32 -3.44 -1.20
C LEU A 162 -12.81 -4.30 -0.04
N VAL A 163 -11.76 -5.09 -0.29
CA VAL A 163 -11.22 -6.01 0.72
C VAL A 163 -10.58 -5.25 1.89
N GLN A 164 -9.81 -4.18 1.62
CA GLN A 164 -9.24 -3.31 2.66
C GLN A 164 -10.34 -2.70 3.54
N ALA A 165 -11.41 -2.21 2.92
CA ALA A 165 -12.56 -1.63 3.61
C ALA A 165 -13.30 -2.65 4.48
N GLN A 166 -13.46 -3.89 4.02
CA GLN A 166 -14.12 -4.96 4.79
C GLN A 166 -13.23 -5.49 5.90
N ALA A 167 -11.96 -5.77 5.61
CA ALA A 167 -10.98 -6.26 6.58
C ALA A 167 -10.55 -5.20 7.61
N LYS A 168 -10.89 -3.91 7.37
CA LYS A 168 -10.41 -2.77 8.15
C LYS A 168 -8.90 -2.79 8.31
N SER A 169 -8.20 -3.02 7.20
CA SER A 169 -6.75 -3.16 7.15
C SER A 169 -6.20 -2.49 5.92
N ILE A 170 -5.04 -1.84 6.08
CA ILE A 170 -4.30 -1.22 4.98
C ILE A 170 -3.56 -2.28 4.18
N ARG A 171 -2.87 -3.19 4.86
CA ARG A 171 -2.07 -4.23 4.22
C ARG A 171 -2.84 -5.55 4.27
N VAL A 172 -3.22 -6.04 3.11
CA VAL A 172 -3.96 -7.29 2.96
C VAL A 172 -3.14 -8.27 2.15
N LEU A 173 -3.05 -9.50 2.65
CA LEU A 173 -2.61 -10.64 1.87
C LEU A 173 -3.87 -11.33 1.34
N LEU A 174 -4.23 -11.10 0.09
CA LEU A 174 -5.38 -11.77 -0.52
C LEU A 174 -4.92 -13.11 -1.11
N ALA A 175 -5.18 -14.19 -0.39
CA ALA A 175 -4.94 -15.55 -0.85
C ALA A 175 -6.07 -16.00 -1.77
N VAL A 176 -5.74 -16.32 -3.02
CA VAL A 176 -6.67 -16.87 -4.01
C VAL A 176 -6.41 -18.36 -4.14
N GLY A 177 -7.45 -19.17 -4.10
CA GLY A 177 -7.36 -20.63 -4.25
C GLY A 177 -8.56 -21.32 -3.61
N ASP A 178 -8.69 -22.63 -3.79
CA ASP A 178 -9.74 -23.41 -3.13
C ASP A 178 -9.17 -24.22 -1.96
N GLU A 179 -8.68 -25.44 -2.21
CA GLU A 179 -8.03 -26.28 -1.19
C GLU A 179 -6.56 -25.89 -0.96
N ARG A 180 -5.93 -25.27 -1.95
CA ARG A 180 -4.52 -24.82 -1.93
C ARG A 180 -4.43 -23.42 -2.53
N PRO A 181 -3.47 -22.59 -2.09
CA PRO A 181 -3.25 -21.30 -2.72
C PRO A 181 -2.84 -21.49 -4.18
N GLU A 182 -3.39 -20.66 -5.05
CA GLU A 182 -2.93 -20.43 -6.42
C GLU A 182 -2.03 -19.19 -6.48
N ALA A 183 -2.36 -18.18 -5.68
CA ALA A 183 -1.62 -16.94 -5.58
C ALA A 183 -1.90 -16.20 -4.27
N VAL A 184 -0.98 -15.33 -3.88
CA VAL A 184 -1.21 -14.32 -2.86
C VAL A 184 -0.94 -12.94 -3.46
N TYR A 185 -1.94 -12.08 -3.45
CA TYR A 185 -1.80 -10.67 -3.80
C TYR A 185 -1.48 -9.85 -2.55
N HIS A 186 -0.52 -8.93 -2.68
CA HIS A 186 -0.07 -8.04 -1.62
C HIS A 186 -0.68 -6.67 -1.83
N PHE A 187 -1.80 -6.41 -1.18
CA PHE A 187 -2.51 -5.13 -1.27
C PHE A 187 -2.00 -4.15 -0.23
N ASP A 188 -1.81 -2.89 -0.63
CA ASP A 188 -1.39 -1.79 0.25
C ASP A 188 -2.15 -0.48 -0.02
N LEU A 189 -1.84 0.60 0.69
CA LEU A 189 -2.55 1.87 0.47
C LEU A 189 -2.24 2.50 -0.89
N VAL A 190 -1.05 2.28 -1.43
CA VAL A 190 -0.52 2.99 -2.60
C VAL A 190 -1.19 2.53 -3.90
N GLY A 191 -1.87 1.38 -3.87
CA GLY A 191 -2.59 0.83 -5.02
C GLY A 191 -1.70 -0.02 -5.91
N ALA A 192 -0.72 -0.72 -5.31
CA ALA A 192 0.04 -1.76 -5.98
C ALA A 192 -0.46 -3.14 -5.52
N TYR A 193 -0.47 -4.10 -6.44
CA TYR A 193 -0.91 -5.48 -6.18
C TYR A 193 0.13 -6.54 -6.60
N PRO A 194 1.38 -6.52 -6.07
CA PRO A 194 2.33 -7.59 -6.35
C PRO A 194 1.74 -8.97 -6.06
N ARG A 195 2.10 -9.96 -6.88
CA ARG A 195 1.60 -11.32 -6.80
C ARG A 195 2.74 -12.29 -6.49
N SER A 196 2.56 -13.10 -5.45
CA SER A 196 3.35 -14.32 -5.22
C SER A 196 2.61 -15.51 -5.84
N ASP A 197 3.28 -16.25 -6.72
CA ASP A 197 2.73 -17.41 -7.43
C ASP A 197 2.96 -18.69 -6.61
N ALA A 198 1.90 -19.45 -6.32
CA ALA A 198 2.01 -20.67 -5.54
C ALA A 198 2.76 -21.82 -6.25
N GLN A 199 2.92 -21.74 -7.57
CA GLN A 199 3.75 -22.68 -8.33
C GLN A 199 5.26 -22.37 -8.20
N ALA A 200 5.61 -21.18 -7.71
CA ALA A 200 7.00 -20.81 -7.50
C ALA A 200 7.59 -21.57 -6.30
N HIS A 201 8.81 -22.10 -6.48
CA HIS A 201 9.50 -22.85 -5.43
C HIS A 201 9.83 -22.01 -4.19
N ASP A 202 9.88 -20.68 -4.33
CA ASP A 202 10.14 -19.69 -3.31
C ASP A 202 8.84 -19.01 -2.82
N PHE A 203 7.65 -19.55 -3.09
CA PHE A 203 6.36 -18.90 -2.81
C PHE A 203 6.24 -18.27 -1.40
N TYR A 204 6.49 -19.05 -0.35
CA TYR A 204 6.41 -18.54 1.02
C TYR A 204 7.57 -17.62 1.39
N GLU A 205 8.78 -17.91 0.88
CA GLU A 205 9.95 -17.05 1.06
C GLU A 205 9.71 -15.67 0.44
N ASP A 206 9.12 -15.60 -0.76
CA ASP A 206 8.74 -14.37 -1.44
C ASP A 206 7.73 -13.55 -0.61
N ILE A 207 6.70 -14.21 -0.05
CA ILE A 207 5.72 -13.53 0.81
C ILE A 207 6.41 -12.95 2.06
N VAL A 208 7.21 -13.76 2.75
CA VAL A 208 7.93 -13.33 3.95
C VAL A 208 8.90 -12.20 3.65
N LEU A 209 9.72 -12.32 2.61
CA LEU A 209 10.69 -11.29 2.22
C LEU A 209 10.01 -9.96 1.84
N ARG A 210 8.82 -9.98 1.25
CA ARG A 210 8.03 -8.76 0.98
C ARG A 210 7.57 -8.08 2.27
N ILE A 211 7.09 -8.85 3.24
CA ILE A 211 6.69 -8.33 4.56
C ILE A 211 7.92 -7.74 5.28
N VAL A 212 9.01 -8.50 5.35
CA VAL A 212 10.26 -8.08 6.00
C VAL A 212 10.82 -6.82 5.33
N THR A 213 10.81 -6.77 4.00
CA THR A 213 11.21 -5.58 3.24
C THR A 213 10.39 -4.37 3.66
N THR A 214 9.06 -4.51 3.70
CA THR A 214 8.17 -3.41 4.08
C THR A 214 8.53 -2.84 5.45
N VAL A 215 8.71 -3.70 6.47
CA VAL A 215 9.02 -3.25 7.83
C VAL A 215 10.50 -2.98 8.10
N SER A 216 11.39 -3.26 7.13
CA SER A 216 12.81 -2.89 7.18
C SER A 216 13.06 -1.50 6.59
N THR A 217 12.05 -0.89 5.98
CA THR A 217 12.12 0.48 5.45
C THR A 217 11.51 1.49 6.42
N SER A 218 11.87 2.76 6.25
CA SER A 218 11.32 3.88 7.01
C SER A 218 10.95 5.01 6.06
N GLU A 219 9.94 5.78 6.42
CA GLU A 219 9.56 6.97 5.67
C GLU A 219 10.65 8.05 5.72
N VAL A 220 10.78 8.82 4.65
CA VAL A 220 11.74 9.92 4.50
C VAL A 220 11.00 11.24 4.56
N THR A 221 10.58 11.63 5.77
CA THR A 221 9.69 12.78 6.02
C THR A 221 10.27 13.83 6.96
N TYR A 222 11.51 13.64 7.45
CA TYR A 222 12.16 14.55 8.38
C TYR A 222 12.82 15.73 7.65
N HIS A 223 12.03 16.51 6.92
CA HIS A 223 12.52 17.71 6.23
C HIS A 223 13.08 18.74 7.22
N GLN A 224 14.07 19.52 6.80
CA GLN A 224 14.72 20.53 7.65
C GLN A 224 14.84 21.86 6.92
N THR A 225 14.34 22.93 7.55
CA THR A 225 14.58 24.30 7.09
C THR A 225 16.04 24.68 7.34
N VAL A 226 16.72 25.19 6.31
CA VAL A 226 18.14 25.59 6.37
C VAL A 226 18.39 26.93 5.71
N GLY A 227 19.50 27.56 6.08
CA GLY A 227 19.92 28.84 5.50
C GLY A 227 18.98 29.99 5.86
N THR A 228 19.09 31.08 5.11
CA THR A 228 18.20 32.25 5.25
C THR A 228 16.94 32.01 4.43
N PRO A 229 15.74 32.26 4.99
CA PRO A 229 14.49 32.28 4.23
C PRO A 229 14.60 33.15 2.97
N ILE A 230 13.88 32.79 1.92
CA ILE A 230 13.87 33.57 0.68
C ILE A 230 13.17 34.90 0.96
N PRO A 231 13.82 36.05 0.71
CA PRO A 231 13.18 37.35 0.84
C PRO A 231 11.93 37.44 -0.04
N GLN A 232 10.88 38.07 0.47
CA GLN A 232 9.59 38.15 -0.24
C GLN A 232 9.70 38.88 -1.58
N ASP A 233 10.48 39.96 -1.64
CA ASP A 233 10.76 40.71 -2.86
C ASP A 233 11.48 39.87 -3.91
N LEU A 234 12.44 39.03 -3.48
CA LEU A 234 13.08 38.07 -4.37
C LEU A 234 12.05 37.05 -4.87
N TRP A 235 11.25 36.45 -3.99
CA TRP A 235 10.24 35.45 -4.36
C TRP A 235 9.24 36.00 -5.39
N GLU A 236 8.70 37.18 -5.15
CA GLU A 236 7.74 37.87 -6.03
C GLU A 236 8.37 38.28 -7.38
N SER A 237 9.70 38.43 -7.44
CA SER A 237 10.40 38.74 -8.70
C SER A 237 10.59 37.52 -9.63
N LEU A 238 10.42 36.30 -9.12
CA LEU A 238 10.62 35.08 -9.88
C LEU A 238 9.39 34.77 -10.74
N SER A 239 9.61 34.34 -11.99
CA SER A 239 8.52 33.86 -12.85
C SER A 239 8.12 32.41 -12.56
N THR A 240 8.99 31.64 -11.88
CA THR A 240 8.81 30.21 -11.68
C THR A 240 7.61 29.85 -10.79
N PRO A 241 7.37 30.49 -9.62
CA PRO A 241 6.20 30.19 -8.79
C PRO A 241 4.87 30.36 -9.56
N ALA A 242 4.69 31.50 -10.23
CA ALA A 242 3.53 31.75 -11.07
C ALA A 242 3.40 30.73 -12.22
N SER A 243 4.52 30.38 -12.87
CA SER A 243 4.54 29.38 -13.94
C SER A 243 4.15 27.98 -13.44
N MET A 244 4.56 27.60 -12.22
CA MET A 244 4.16 26.35 -11.57
C MET A 244 2.65 26.31 -11.32
N CYS A 245 2.04 27.42 -10.89
CA CYS A 245 0.59 27.51 -10.72
C CYS A 245 -0.17 27.30 -12.05
N VAL A 246 0.30 27.93 -13.13
CA VAL A 246 -0.27 27.75 -14.49
C VAL A 246 -0.07 26.31 -14.98
N ALA A 247 1.10 25.71 -14.73
CA ALA A 247 1.34 24.30 -15.06
C ALA A 247 0.37 23.38 -14.30
N GLY A 248 0.13 23.64 -13.01
CA GLY A 248 -0.87 22.94 -12.21
C GLY A 248 -2.27 22.99 -12.86
N GLN A 249 -2.73 24.18 -13.24
CA GLN A 249 -4.02 24.35 -13.93
C GLN A 249 -4.09 23.52 -15.21
N HIS A 250 -3.09 23.61 -16.07
CA HIS A 250 -3.08 22.88 -17.33
C HIS A 250 -3.01 21.35 -17.17
N LEU A 251 -2.28 20.87 -16.16
CA LEU A 251 -2.25 19.45 -15.79
C LEU A 251 -3.64 19.01 -15.28
N GLY A 252 -4.29 19.82 -14.45
CA GLY A 252 -5.64 19.57 -13.95
C GLY A 252 -6.69 19.51 -15.06
N GLU A 253 -6.71 20.50 -15.96
CA GLU A 253 -7.63 20.55 -17.13
C GLU A 253 -7.50 19.33 -18.05
N ARG A 254 -6.32 18.73 -18.11
CA ARG A 254 -6.00 17.55 -18.93
C ARG A 254 -6.16 16.23 -18.19
N GLY A 255 -6.60 16.26 -16.93
CA GLY A 255 -6.82 15.06 -16.12
C GLY A 255 -5.52 14.33 -15.73
N PHE A 256 -4.39 15.04 -15.60
CA PHE A 256 -3.15 14.42 -15.11
C PHE A 256 -3.21 14.08 -13.62
N PHE A 257 -4.01 14.80 -12.85
CA PHE A 257 -4.21 14.53 -11.44
C PHE A 257 -5.44 13.65 -11.25
N THR A 258 -5.27 12.57 -10.50
CA THR A 258 -6.36 11.68 -10.13
C THR A 258 -7.15 12.28 -8.98
N GLU A 259 -8.45 12.01 -8.91
CA GLU A 259 -9.25 12.38 -7.74
C GLU A 259 -8.63 11.80 -6.46
N MET A 260 -8.59 12.63 -5.43
CA MET A 260 -8.00 12.29 -4.13
C MET A 260 -8.82 11.18 -3.47
N VAL A 261 -8.18 10.05 -3.13
CA VAL A 261 -8.86 8.98 -2.39
C VAL A 261 -8.91 9.35 -0.92
N ARG A 262 -10.12 9.46 -0.37
CA ARG A 262 -10.38 9.65 1.05
C ARG A 262 -10.88 8.36 1.66
N ILE A 263 -10.20 7.86 2.68
CA ILE A 263 -10.61 6.61 3.35
C ILE A 263 -12.00 6.77 4.00
N ALA A 264 -12.33 7.98 4.46
CA ALA A 264 -13.66 8.31 4.99
C ALA A 264 -14.80 8.14 3.96
N ASP A 265 -14.48 8.21 2.66
CA ASP A 265 -15.44 7.97 1.58
C ASP A 265 -15.64 6.48 1.28
N LEU A 266 -14.67 5.64 1.67
CA LEU A 266 -14.80 4.18 1.60
C LEU A 266 -15.60 3.63 2.78
N VAL A 267 -15.33 4.10 4.00
CA VAL A 267 -15.89 3.53 5.23
C VAL A 267 -16.25 4.60 6.25
N ARG A 268 -17.39 4.43 6.95
CA ARG A 268 -17.79 5.29 8.07
C ARG A 268 -17.18 4.79 9.38
N VAL A 269 -15.92 5.11 9.62
CA VAL A 269 -15.22 4.74 10.87
C VAL A 269 -14.57 5.98 11.50
N PRO A 270 -15.00 6.39 12.72
CA PRO A 270 -14.48 7.59 13.37
C PRO A 270 -12.96 7.59 13.64
N ALA A 271 -12.37 6.41 13.88
CA ALA A 271 -10.96 6.26 14.27
C ALA A 271 -9.97 6.16 13.09
N VAL A 272 -10.41 6.38 11.85
CA VAL A 272 -9.57 6.22 10.65
C VAL A 272 -8.46 7.28 10.58
N ALA A 273 -8.77 8.54 10.91
CA ALA A 273 -7.83 9.65 10.84
C ALA A 273 -6.63 9.47 11.80
N ASP A 274 -6.83 8.76 12.91
CA ASP A 274 -5.77 8.49 13.89
C ASP A 274 -4.86 7.31 13.50
N ALA A 275 -5.33 6.45 12.57
CA ALA A 275 -4.67 5.19 12.22
C ALA A 275 -3.97 5.23 10.85
N VAL A 276 -4.40 6.11 9.95
CA VAL A 276 -3.85 6.28 8.60
C VAL A 276 -3.84 7.77 8.27
N ALA A 277 -2.86 8.22 7.48
CA ALA A 277 -2.93 9.54 6.87
C ALA A 277 -4.32 9.71 6.22
N GLU A 278 -5.01 10.81 6.54
CA GLU A 278 -6.43 10.99 6.19
C GLU A 278 -6.70 10.86 4.68
N GLN A 279 -5.67 11.13 3.87
CA GLN A 279 -5.75 11.31 2.42
C GLN A 279 -4.46 10.83 1.76
N TYR A 280 -4.58 10.29 0.54
CA TYR A 280 -3.43 9.91 -0.29
C TYR A 280 -3.31 10.81 -1.52
N SER A 281 -2.07 11.19 -1.83
CA SER A 281 -1.73 12.32 -2.70
C SER A 281 -2.01 12.06 -4.18
N GLU A 282 -2.62 13.06 -4.80
CA GLU A 282 -2.46 13.43 -6.22
C GLU A 282 -0.95 13.60 -6.48
N GLY A 283 -0.40 13.10 -7.59
CA GLY A 283 1.05 13.11 -7.85
C GLY A 283 1.75 14.46 -7.62
N CYS A 284 3.08 14.45 -7.51
CA CYS A 284 3.87 15.67 -7.35
C CYS A 284 4.63 16.00 -8.63
N PHE A 285 4.70 17.29 -8.95
CA PHE A 285 5.58 17.81 -9.99
C PHE A 285 6.48 18.92 -9.44
N ALA A 286 7.59 19.14 -10.13
CA ALA A 286 8.64 20.06 -9.72
C ALA A 286 9.35 20.65 -10.94
N THR A 287 10.02 21.79 -10.74
CA THR A 287 10.86 22.46 -11.72
C THR A 287 12.13 23.02 -11.06
N TRP A 288 13.12 23.39 -11.86
CA TRP A 288 14.36 24.01 -11.38
C TRP A 288 14.27 25.54 -11.47
N GLU A 289 14.63 26.24 -10.39
CA GLU A 289 14.75 27.71 -10.34
C GLU A 289 16.23 28.11 -10.27
N PRO A 290 16.80 28.63 -11.38
CA PRO A 290 18.21 28.99 -11.44
C PRO A 290 18.64 30.07 -10.44
N MET A 291 17.82 31.10 -10.20
CA MET A 291 18.18 32.22 -9.31
C MET A 291 18.31 31.77 -7.85
N LEU A 292 17.55 30.75 -7.46
CA LEU A 292 17.63 30.14 -6.13
C LEU A 292 18.62 28.96 -6.08
N SER A 293 19.05 28.46 -7.24
CA SER A 293 19.78 27.19 -7.37
C SER A 293 19.08 26.06 -6.61
N ALA A 294 17.77 25.93 -6.82
CA ALA A 294 16.90 25.05 -6.06
C ALA A 294 15.82 24.39 -6.92
N LEU A 295 15.31 23.26 -6.44
CA LEU A 295 14.11 22.64 -6.99
C LEU A 295 12.88 23.24 -6.33
N ILE A 296 11.92 23.73 -7.12
CA ILE A 296 10.60 24.14 -6.64
C ILE A 296 9.63 23.00 -6.90
N ALA A 297 9.05 22.43 -5.84
CA ALA A 297 8.15 21.28 -5.92
C ALA A 297 6.81 21.60 -5.27
N THR A 298 5.74 20.99 -5.79
CA THR A 298 4.42 21.07 -5.14
C THR A 298 4.39 20.26 -3.84
N VAL A 299 3.76 20.79 -2.78
CA VAL A 299 3.60 20.09 -1.50
C VAL A 299 2.63 18.92 -1.59
N THR A 300 2.84 17.86 -0.81
CA THR A 300 1.96 16.68 -0.79
C THR A 300 0.63 16.95 -0.08
N GLY A 301 -0.45 16.34 -0.54
CA GLY A 301 -1.77 16.44 0.10
C GLY A 301 -1.93 15.66 1.42
N SER A 302 -0.82 15.15 1.98
CA SER A 302 -0.82 14.23 3.14
C SER A 302 -1.18 14.91 4.46
N ALA A 303 -0.86 16.20 4.63
CA ALA A 303 -1.15 16.97 5.84
C ALA A 303 -2.36 17.92 5.68
N ARG A 304 -2.64 18.37 4.45
CA ARG A 304 -3.84 19.13 4.09
C ARG A 304 -4.23 18.79 2.64
N PRO A 305 -5.53 18.72 2.30
CA PRO A 305 -5.95 18.58 0.92
C PRO A 305 -5.39 19.74 0.08
N VAL A 306 -4.76 19.41 -1.04
CA VAL A 306 -4.30 20.37 -2.05
C VAL A 306 -4.83 19.88 -3.39
N ASP A 307 -5.69 20.67 -4.02
CA ASP A 307 -6.10 20.46 -5.41
C ASP A 307 -4.93 20.87 -6.31
N LYS A 308 -4.26 19.88 -6.92
CA LYS A 308 -3.08 20.14 -7.74
C LYS A 308 -3.39 20.95 -9.01
N GLY A 309 -4.65 20.98 -9.44
CA GLY A 309 -5.15 21.84 -10.51
C GLY A 309 -5.33 23.30 -10.09
N LYS A 310 -5.31 23.60 -8.79
CA LYS A 310 -5.56 24.94 -8.23
C LYS A 310 -4.54 25.32 -7.15
N ILE A 311 -3.29 24.88 -7.30
CA ILE A 311 -2.23 25.27 -6.39
C ILE A 311 -2.00 26.79 -6.43
N THR A 312 -1.57 27.30 -5.29
CA THR A 312 -1.04 28.65 -5.11
C THR A 312 0.45 28.58 -4.85
N GLU A 313 1.13 29.73 -4.83
CA GLU A 313 2.55 29.78 -4.48
C GLU A 313 2.84 29.28 -3.06
N ASN A 314 1.86 29.37 -2.15
CA ASN A 314 1.94 28.82 -0.79
C ASN A 314 1.89 27.28 -0.74
N ASP A 315 1.60 26.64 -1.86
CA ASP A 315 1.59 25.19 -2.03
C ASP A 315 2.88 24.69 -2.70
N LEU A 316 3.92 25.54 -2.74
CA LEU A 316 5.25 25.23 -3.26
C LEU A 316 6.27 25.14 -2.13
N ALA A 317 7.22 24.23 -2.28
CA ALA A 317 8.38 24.06 -1.40
C ALA A 317 9.67 24.25 -2.20
N VAL A 318 10.62 24.99 -1.64
CA VAL A 318 11.94 25.18 -2.23
C VAL A 318 12.91 24.19 -1.60
N ILE A 319 13.37 23.23 -2.40
CA ILE A 319 14.27 22.16 -2.00
C ILE A 319 15.68 22.49 -2.50
N VAL A 320 16.61 22.65 -1.57
CA VAL A 320 18.02 22.99 -1.86
C VAL A 320 18.97 21.80 -1.70
N GLY A 321 18.45 20.66 -1.25
CA GLY A 321 19.25 19.44 -1.14
C GLY A 321 18.56 18.34 -0.36
N VAL A 322 19.35 17.33 -0.02
CA VAL A 322 18.95 16.20 0.82
C VAL A 322 19.76 16.28 2.10
N ARG A 323 19.13 15.97 3.24
CA ARG A 323 19.85 15.91 4.51
C ARG A 323 21.01 14.91 4.42
N PRO A 324 22.15 15.15 5.10
CA PRO A 324 23.26 14.20 5.10
C PRO A 324 22.86 12.80 5.62
N ASP A 325 21.88 12.74 6.54
CA ASP A 325 21.33 11.49 7.08
C ASP A 325 20.29 10.82 6.16
N LYS A 326 19.97 11.42 5.01
CA LYS A 326 18.97 10.96 4.02
C LYS A 326 17.56 10.78 4.60
N ARG A 327 17.24 11.38 5.74
CA ARG A 327 15.92 11.26 6.38
C ARG A 327 14.90 12.29 5.91
N GLY A 328 15.31 13.23 5.05
CA GLY A 328 14.43 14.24 4.48
C GLY A 328 15.15 15.21 3.55
N ALA A 329 14.37 16.13 2.99
CA ALA A 329 14.88 17.23 2.16
C ALA A 329 15.37 18.40 3.02
N LEU A 330 16.33 19.15 2.50
CA LEU A 330 16.72 20.48 3.00
C LEU A 330 15.87 21.51 2.26
N VAL A 331 15.11 22.30 3.00
CA VAL A 331 14.16 23.29 2.45
C VAL A 331 14.51 24.71 2.89
N ARG A 332 14.12 25.70 2.10
CA ARG A 332 14.24 27.13 2.40
C ARG A 332 12.88 27.80 2.47
#